data_AF-A0A2V6IVE2-F1
#
_entry.id   AF-A0A2V6IVE2-F1
#
_cell.length_a   1.000
_cell.length_b   1.000
_cell.length_c   1.000
_cell.angle_alpha   90.00
_cell.angle_beta   90.00
_cell.angle_gamma   90.00
#
_symmetry.space_group_name_H-M   'P 1'
#
loop_
_entity.id
_entity.type
_entity.pdbx_description
1 polymer ?
#
loop_
_entity_poly.entity_id
_entity_poly.type
_entity_poly.pdbx_seq_one_letter_code
_entity_poly.pdbx_strand_id
1 'polypeptide(L)'
;GAAQAPAETVRLRSGACRDTAVLLAEILRDAGLAARVVSGYLREADEEIRRAEGSLHAWTEVFLPGAGWVGLDPTNGILCNDNFIAAAVGLRPADITPISGSFYHRDRVPAEMQSRIELIIL
;
A
#
# COMPACT_ATOMS: atom_id res chain seq x y z
N GLY A 1 7.63 -0.78 -7.41
CA GLY A 1 8.70 0.24 -7.42
C GLY A 1 8.82 0.86 -6.05
N ALA A 2 9.95 1.52 -5.74
CA ALA A 2 10.12 2.20 -4.46
C ALA A 2 9.07 3.32 -4.28
N ALA A 3 8.67 3.57 -3.04
CA ALA A 3 7.81 4.70 -2.73
C ALA A 3 8.57 6.03 -2.90
N GLN A 4 7.87 7.06 -3.35
CA GLN A 4 8.32 8.44 -3.29
C GLN A 4 8.59 8.85 -1.83
N ALA A 5 9.52 9.78 -1.62
CA ALA A 5 9.68 10.41 -0.32
C ALA A 5 8.43 11.26 0.01
N PRO A 6 8.01 11.40 1.28
CA PRO A 6 6.82 12.19 1.65
C PRO A 6 6.83 13.61 1.09
N ALA A 7 7.98 14.30 1.16
CA ALA A 7 8.16 15.64 0.61
C ALA A 7 7.96 15.69 -0.91
N GLU A 8 8.34 14.62 -1.62
CA GLU A 8 8.10 14.48 -3.05
C GLU A 8 6.61 14.36 -3.34
N THR A 9 5.92 13.46 -2.63
CA THR A 9 4.47 13.24 -2.78
C THR A 9 3.68 14.54 -2.55
N VAL A 10 4.05 15.34 -1.54
CA VAL A 10 3.45 16.65 -1.27
C VAL A 10 3.70 17.63 -2.41
N ARG A 11 4.94 17.70 -2.92
CA ARG A 11 5.32 18.62 -4.01
C ARG A 11 4.60 18.26 -5.31
N LEU A 12 4.58 16.98 -5.67
CA LEU A 12 3.95 16.47 -6.89
C LEU A 12 2.42 16.47 -6.82
N ARG A 13 1.86 16.46 -5.61
CA ARG A 13 0.41 16.33 -5.35
C ARG A 13 -0.19 15.11 -6.07
N SER A 14 0.62 14.09 -6.30
CA SER A 14 0.29 12.90 -7.06
C SER A 14 1.28 11.79 -6.72
N GLY A 15 0.80 10.55 -6.79
CA GLY A 15 1.56 9.35 -6.46
C GLY A 15 0.67 8.12 -6.57
N ALA A 16 1.27 6.95 -6.50
CA ALA A 16 0.53 5.68 -6.37
C ALA A 16 0.11 5.46 -4.91
N CYS A 17 -0.68 4.41 -4.65
CA CYS A 17 -1.14 4.05 -3.30
C CYS A 17 -0.01 3.91 -2.28
N ARG A 18 1.15 3.36 -2.69
CA ARG A 18 2.34 3.28 -1.82
C ARG A 18 2.88 4.66 -1.40
N ASP A 19 2.79 5.65 -2.28
CA ASP A 19 3.37 6.98 -2.06
C ASP A 19 2.52 7.77 -1.08
N THR A 20 1.19 7.65 -1.20
CA THR A 20 0.22 8.28 -0.29
C THR A 20 0.15 7.57 1.07
N ALA A 21 0.27 6.24 1.10
CA ALA A 21 0.36 5.47 2.35
C ALA A 21 1.61 5.86 3.15
N VAL A 22 2.77 5.96 2.50
CA VAL A 22 4.00 6.38 3.18
C VAL A 22 3.91 7.81 3.68
N LEU A 23 3.35 8.73 2.87
CA LEU A 23 3.10 10.11 3.30
C LEU A 23 2.20 10.17 4.54
N LEU A 24 1.08 9.45 4.56
CA LEU A 24 0.16 9.45 5.71
C LEU A 24 0.82 8.88 6.96
N ALA A 25 1.57 7.78 6.85
CA ALA A 25 2.29 7.21 7.97
C ALA A 25 3.28 8.20 8.60
N GLU A 26 4.01 8.96 7.78
CA GLU A 26 4.95 9.98 8.27
C GLU A 26 4.22 11.18 8.92
N ILE A 27 3.09 11.63 8.36
CA ILE A 27 2.26 12.68 8.97
C ILE A 27 1.79 12.25 10.37
N LEU A 28 1.33 11.01 10.51
CA LEU A 28 0.85 10.49 11.80
C LEU A 28 1.98 10.33 12.81
N ARG A 29 3.16 9.87 12.36
CA ARG A 29 4.36 9.77 13.22
C ARG A 29 4.81 11.13 13.71
N ASP A 30 4.80 12.14 12.84
CA ASP A 30 5.11 13.53 13.19
C ASP A 30 4.11 14.08 14.22
N ALA A 31 2.83 13.68 14.12
CA ALA A 31 1.80 13.97 15.12
C ALA A 31 1.91 13.16 16.43
N GLY A 32 2.96 12.36 16.60
CA GLY A 32 3.19 11.54 17.80
C GLY A 32 2.36 10.25 17.87
N LEU A 33 1.73 9.85 16.76
CA LEU A 33 0.95 8.62 16.69
C LEU A 33 1.81 7.47 16.16
N ALA A 34 1.67 6.30 16.78
CA ALA A 34 2.30 5.09 16.26
C ALA A 34 1.58 4.67 14.96
N ALA A 35 2.29 4.79 13.83
CA ALA A 35 1.77 4.41 12.53
C ALA A 35 2.72 3.45 11.79
N ARG A 36 2.14 2.54 11.00
CA ARG A 36 2.84 1.55 10.17
C ARG A 36 2.24 1.52 8.78
N VAL A 37 3.05 1.12 7.80
CA VAL A 37 2.59 0.92 6.42
C VAL A 37 2.25 -0.55 6.21
N VAL A 38 1.24 -0.80 5.39
CA VAL A 38 0.76 -2.14 5.06
C VAL A 38 0.68 -2.28 3.56
N SER A 39 1.09 -3.44 3.05
CA SER A 39 0.79 -3.88 1.69
C SER A 39 -0.08 -5.13 1.74
N GLY A 40 -1.02 -5.25 0.82
CA GLY A 40 -1.92 -6.39 0.77
C GLY A 40 -2.83 -6.32 -0.43
N TYR A 41 -3.98 -6.99 -0.34
CA TYR A 41 -4.94 -7.06 -1.44
C TYR A 41 -6.24 -6.37 -1.05
N LEU A 42 -6.78 -5.59 -1.97
CA LEU A 42 -8.06 -4.93 -1.82
C LEU A 42 -9.12 -5.66 -2.65
N ARG A 43 -10.21 -6.06 -2.00
CA ARG A 43 -11.41 -6.55 -2.66
C ARG A 43 -12.39 -5.39 -2.88
N GLU A 44 -12.55 -4.96 -4.12
CA GLU A 44 -13.56 -3.96 -4.45
C GLU A 44 -14.90 -4.67 -4.65
N ALA A 45 -15.91 -4.30 -3.86
CA ALA A 45 -17.21 -4.97 -3.85
C ALA A 45 -18.12 -4.58 -5.03
N ASP A 46 -17.78 -3.50 -5.74
CA ASP A 46 -18.61 -2.91 -6.77
C ASP A 46 -17.93 -3.01 -8.14
N GLU A 47 -18.59 -3.69 -9.09
CA GLU A 47 -17.98 -4.04 -10.38
C GLU A 47 -17.64 -2.82 -11.24
N GLU A 48 -18.36 -1.71 -11.06
CA GLU A 48 -18.15 -0.45 -11.80
C GLU A 48 -16.93 0.35 -11.31
N ILE A 49 -16.45 0.08 -10.09
CA ILE A 49 -15.30 0.76 -9.46
C ILE A 49 -14.14 -0.24 -9.29
N ARG A 50 -14.04 -1.25 -10.16
CA ARG A 50 -12.93 -2.24 -10.17
C ARG A 50 -11.65 -1.65 -10.76
N ARG A 51 -10.99 -0.73 -10.08
CA ARG A 51 -9.68 -0.20 -10.52
C ARG A 51 -8.51 -0.98 -9.92
N ALA A 52 -8.71 -1.71 -8.84
CA ALA A 52 -7.66 -2.37 -8.07
C ALA A 52 -7.97 -3.80 -7.62
N GLU A 53 -9.11 -4.39 -8.00
CA GLU A 53 -9.44 -5.77 -7.64
C GLU A 53 -8.33 -6.76 -8.02
N GLY A 54 -7.83 -7.50 -7.02
CA GLY A 54 -6.72 -8.45 -7.19
C GLY A 54 -5.33 -7.81 -7.35
N SER A 55 -5.22 -6.48 -7.36
CA SER A 55 -3.94 -5.76 -7.36
C SER A 55 -3.39 -5.61 -5.94
N LEU A 56 -2.06 -5.60 -5.85
CA LEU A 56 -1.39 -5.18 -4.63
C LEU A 56 -1.75 -3.72 -4.32
N HIS A 57 -2.27 -3.50 -3.13
CA HIS A 57 -2.62 -2.20 -2.57
C HIS A 57 -1.78 -1.89 -1.34
N ALA A 58 -1.66 -0.60 -1.02
CA ALA A 58 -0.94 -0.13 0.16
C ALA A 58 -1.76 0.91 0.93
N TRP A 59 -1.76 0.78 2.25
CA TRP A 59 -2.47 1.66 3.17
C TRP A 59 -1.66 1.91 4.45
N THR A 60 -2.17 2.76 5.33
CA THR A 60 -1.56 3.07 6.63
C THR A 60 -2.39 2.50 7.75
N GLU A 61 -1.77 1.98 8.80
CA GLU A 61 -2.45 1.67 10.05
C GLU A 61 -1.91 2.56 11.16
N VAL A 62 -2.81 3.04 12.02
CA VAL A 62 -2.49 3.84 13.20
C VAL A 62 -2.95 3.12 14.46
N PHE A 63 -2.12 3.10 15.50
CA PHE A 63 -2.50 2.54 16.79
C PHE A 63 -3.20 3.59 17.63
N LEU A 64 -4.43 3.28 18.03
CA LEU A 64 -5.24 4.11 18.91
C LEU A 64 -5.51 3.33 20.22
N PRO A 65 -5.16 3.88 21.40
CA PRO A 65 -5.44 3.23 22.67
C PRO A 65 -6.91 2.83 22.80
N GLY A 66 -7.17 1.56 23.13
CA GLY A 66 -8.51 0.98 23.22
C GLY A 66 -9.07 0.40 21.91
N ALA A 67 -8.80 1.04 20.77
CA ALA A 67 -9.27 0.55 19.47
C ALA A 67 -8.25 -0.38 18.76
N GLY A 68 -6.98 -0.35 19.16
CA GLY A 68 -5.92 -1.12 18.52
C GLY A 68 -5.45 -0.49 17.20
N TRP A 69 -5.05 -1.31 16.24
CA TRP A 69 -4.62 -0.84 14.92
C TRP A 69 -5.83 -0.57 14.02
N VAL A 70 -5.94 0.65 13.53
CA VAL A 70 -7.01 1.11 12.63
C VAL A 70 -6.41 1.41 11.26
N GLY A 71 -6.96 0.79 10.21
CA GLY A 71 -6.52 0.99 8.83
C GLY A 71 -7.15 2.21 8.16
N LEU A 72 -6.31 2.98 7.48
CA LEU A 72 -6.61 4.21 6.76
C LEU A 72 -6.08 4.08 5.34
N ASP A 73 -6.97 4.19 4.34
CA ASP A 73 -6.60 4.20 2.93
C ASP A 73 -6.60 5.63 2.39
N PRO A 74 -5.43 6.29 2.31
CA PRO A 74 -5.33 7.66 1.79
C PRO A 74 -5.52 7.74 0.27
N THR A 75 -5.49 6.62 -0.44
CA THR A 75 -5.73 6.58 -1.89
C THR A 75 -7.21 6.82 -2.18
N ASN A 76 -8.07 6.18 -1.38
CA ASN A 76 -9.52 6.20 -1.56
C ASN A 76 -10.24 7.12 -0.56
N GLY A 77 -9.54 7.60 0.49
CA GLY A 77 -10.12 8.47 1.52
C GLY A 77 -11.08 7.75 2.47
N ILE A 78 -10.89 6.45 2.69
CA ILE A 78 -11.78 5.60 3.50
C ILE A 78 -11.02 4.89 4.63
N LEU A 79 -11.77 4.38 5.61
CA LEU A 79 -11.25 3.42 6.57
C LEU A 79 -11.16 2.03 5.93
N CYS A 80 -10.12 1.28 6.26
CA CYS A 80 -10.02 -0.12 5.86
C CYS A 80 -11.09 -0.94 6.59
N ASN A 81 -11.71 -1.86 5.85
CA ASN A 81 -12.67 -2.83 6.34
C ASN A 81 -12.21 -4.25 5.99
N ASP A 82 -13.08 -5.24 6.12
CA ASP A 82 -12.79 -6.66 5.87
C ASP A 82 -12.40 -6.99 4.42
N ASN A 83 -12.45 -6.01 3.52
CA ASN A 83 -11.96 -6.15 2.15
C ASN A 83 -10.46 -5.88 2.00
N PHE A 84 -9.78 -5.38 3.04
CA PHE A 84 -8.36 -5.10 3.04
C PHE A 84 -7.60 -6.26 3.68
N ILE A 85 -7.00 -7.11 2.85
CA ILE A 85 -6.34 -8.33 3.29
C ILE A 85 -4.84 -8.06 3.36
N ALA A 86 -4.32 -7.86 4.58
CA ALA A 86 -2.91 -7.57 4.81
C ALA A 86 -2.01 -8.75 4.41
N ALA A 87 -0.95 -8.46 3.65
CA ALA A 87 0.08 -9.44 3.27
C ALA A 87 1.42 -9.19 3.97
N ALA A 88 1.79 -7.91 4.14
CA ALA A 88 2.99 -7.50 4.86
C ALA A 88 2.77 -6.17 5.57
N VAL A 89 3.42 -6.01 6.72
CA VAL A 89 3.31 -4.84 7.59
C VAL A 89 4.72 -4.43 7.99
N GLY A 90 5.00 -3.13 7.95
CA GLY A 90 6.34 -2.63 8.28
C GLY A 90 6.41 -1.15 8.59
N LEU A 91 7.59 -0.70 8.99
CA LEU A 91 7.82 0.70 9.30
C LEU A 91 8.14 1.49 8.04
N ARG A 92 8.98 0.92 7.18
CA ARG A 92 9.52 1.53 5.97
C ARG A 92 8.87 0.94 4.73
N PRO A 93 8.81 1.68 3.60
CA PRO A 93 8.28 1.15 2.34
C PRO A 93 8.97 -0.16 1.89
N ALA A 94 10.26 -0.30 2.18
CA ALA A 94 11.02 -1.51 1.85
C ALA A 94 10.55 -2.76 2.60
N ASP A 95 9.96 -2.59 3.80
CA ASP A 95 9.51 -3.69 4.64
C ASP A 95 8.20 -4.32 4.11
N ILE A 96 7.50 -3.63 3.20
CA ILE A 96 6.20 -4.04 2.63
C ILE A 96 6.25 -4.20 1.11
N THR A 97 7.44 -4.35 0.53
CA THR A 97 7.58 -4.55 -0.91
C THR A 97 7.56 -6.06 -1.22
N PRO A 98 6.48 -6.62 -1.82
CA PRO A 98 6.33 -8.07 -1.93
C PRO A 98 7.26 -8.70 -2.96
N ILE A 99 7.61 -7.97 -4.01
CA ILE A 99 8.56 -8.42 -5.04
C ILE A 99 9.60 -7.32 -5.20
N SER A 100 10.85 -7.67 -4.91
CA SER A 100 12.01 -6.81 -5.11
C SER A 100 13.12 -7.58 -5.82
N GLY A 101 13.84 -6.91 -6.70
CA GLY A 101 14.89 -7.51 -7.51
C GLY A 101 15.36 -6.54 -8.58
N SER A 102 16.54 -6.79 -9.14
CA SER A 102 17.08 -6.03 -10.26
C SER A 102 17.68 -7.01 -11.25
N PHE A 103 17.36 -6.82 -12.53
CA PHE A 103 17.92 -7.60 -13.62
C PHE A 103 18.82 -6.69 -14.46
N TYR A 104 20.06 -7.12 -14.68
CA TYR A 104 21.04 -6.38 -15.47
C TYR A 104 21.43 -7.20 -16.69
N HIS A 105 21.19 -6.64 -17.87
CA HIS A 105 21.63 -7.17 -19.15
C HIS A 105 22.13 -6.02 -20.02
N ARG A 106 23.11 -6.30 -20.89
CA ARG A 106 23.75 -5.27 -21.73
C ARG A 106 22.76 -4.66 -22.74
N ASP A 107 21.85 -5.49 -23.23
CA ASP A 107 20.76 -5.11 -24.12
C ASP A 107 19.41 -5.11 -23.40
N ARG A 108 18.45 -4.29 -23.88
CA ARG A 108 17.10 -4.23 -23.33
C ARG A 108 16.33 -5.51 -23.67
N VAL A 109 16.10 -6.36 -22.68
CA VAL A 109 15.28 -7.58 -22.83
C VAL A 109 13.86 -7.28 -22.34
N PRO A 110 12.80 -7.64 -23.10
CA PRO A 110 11.44 -7.60 -22.59
C PRO A 110 11.34 -8.48 -21.33
N ALA A 111 10.71 -7.96 -20.29
CA ALA A 111 10.41 -8.71 -19.08
C ALA A 111 8.91 -8.65 -18.82
N GLU A 112 8.33 -9.79 -18.48
CA GLU A 112 6.93 -9.92 -18.11
C GLU A 112 6.85 -10.55 -16.72
N MET A 113 5.97 -10.01 -15.88
CA MET A 113 5.66 -10.57 -14.58
C MET A 113 4.17 -10.90 -14.55
N GLN A 114 3.85 -12.19 -14.36
CA GLN A 114 2.48 -12.67 -14.20
C GLN A 114 2.26 -13.06 -12.75
N SER A 115 1.19 -12.57 -12.13
CA SER A 115 0.75 -12.97 -10.80
C SER A 115 -0.71 -13.41 -10.87
N ARG A 116 -1.04 -14.54 -10.21
CA ARG A 116 -2.42 -15.00 -10.03
C ARG A 116 -2.72 -15.06 -8.56
N ILE A 117 -3.86 -14.48 -8.17
CA ILE A 117 -4.36 -14.48 -6.80
C ILE A 117 -5.82 -14.91 -6.88
N GLU A 118 -6.18 -15.87 -6.05
CA GLU A 118 -7.56 -16.33 -5.90
C GLU A 118 -7.96 -16.08 -4.44
N LEU A 119 -8.93 -15.18 -4.25
CA LEU A 119 -9.52 -14.92 -2.95
C LEU A 119 -10.70 -15.89 -2.76
N ILE A 120 -10.48 -16.96 -2.00
CA ILE A 120 -11.51 -17.98 -1.71
C ILE A 120 -12.19 -17.61 -0.38
N ILE A 121 -13.52 -17.53 -0.39
CA ILE A 121 -14.34 -17.37 0.81
C ILE A 121 -14.92 -18.74 1.16
N LEU A 122 -14.80 -19.13 2.43
CA LEU A 122 -15.42 -20.34 2.99
C LEU A 122 -16.86 -20.07 3.43
#